data_AF-A0A961ZAS4-F1
#
_entry.id   AF-A0A961ZAS4-F1
#
_cell.length_a   1.000
_cell.length_b   1.000
_cell.length_c   1.000
_cell.angle_alpha   90.00
_cell.angle_beta   90.00
_cell.angle_gamma   90.00
#
_symmetry.space_group_name_H-M   'P 1'
#
loop_
_entity.id
_entity.type
_entity.pdbx_description
1 polymer ?
#
loop_
_entity_poly.entity_id
_entity_poly.type
_entity_poly.pdbx_seq_one_letter_code
_entity_poly.pdbx_strand_id
1 'polypeptide(L)'
;MDGNSAVAHVAYRVNEVCAIYPITPSSPMAELADEWTARGITNIWGNIPVIQEMQSEAGAAGAVHGSLQAGAMTTTFTASQGLMLMIPNMFKIAGELTPAVFHVAARSIATSALSIFGDHSDVMAVRQTGFAMLASDSVQEAHDMALVAQASTLKSRIPFINFFDGFRTSHEVNTLTLVSDEHIRAMIDDDLVRAHRDRALNPEHPVVRGTAQNPDVFFQGREATNQFYARVPEIVVAAMEQFGALTGRHYRPFDYFGAPDAERVVVAMGSGVDVVRDTVSDLNRNGEKVGVVAVHLYRPFSVKHLLEVLPKSVTKIAVLDRTKEPGATGEPLYLDVIAGLNDAVDNGDWPAMPRVIGGRYGLSSKDFDPAQAKAVFDALKAGTAKNGFTVGINDDVTHTSLAVDTSYEIEPDEVVRAVFYGLGADGTVGANKNSVKIIAEDAGRFAQGYFVYDSH
;
A
#
# COMPACT_ATOMS: atom_id res chain seq x y z
N MET A 1 2.02 17.91 -2.26
CA MET A 1 1.75 17.22 -3.54
C MET A 1 0.65 16.19 -3.29
N ASP A 2 0.10 15.54 -4.31
CA ASP A 2 -0.76 14.36 -4.09
C ASP A 2 0.05 13.05 -4.07
N GLY A 3 -0.58 11.95 -3.63
CA GLY A 3 0.07 10.65 -3.52
C GLY A 3 0.64 10.13 -4.84
N ASN A 4 -0.07 10.30 -5.95
CA ASN A 4 0.43 9.94 -7.28
C ASN A 4 1.72 10.69 -7.61
N SER A 5 1.72 12.01 -7.46
CA SER A 5 2.90 12.83 -7.75
C SER A 5 4.09 12.45 -6.86
N ALA A 6 3.82 12.16 -5.59
CA ALA A 6 4.85 11.80 -4.62
C ALA A 6 5.49 10.43 -4.94
N VAL A 7 4.69 9.44 -5.36
CA VAL A 7 5.20 8.13 -5.78
C VAL A 7 5.96 8.21 -7.10
N ALA A 8 5.40 8.90 -8.10
CA ALA A 8 6.05 9.10 -9.39
C ALA A 8 7.42 9.76 -9.23
N HIS A 9 7.52 10.75 -8.32
CA HIS A 9 8.77 11.45 -8.00
C HIS A 9 9.91 10.48 -7.66
N VAL A 10 9.65 9.50 -6.80
CA VAL A 10 10.65 8.48 -6.45
C VAL A 10 10.83 7.48 -7.58
N ALA A 11 9.74 6.91 -8.10
CA ALA A 11 9.77 5.87 -9.13
C ALA A 11 10.59 6.28 -10.36
N TYR A 12 10.42 7.53 -10.83
CA TYR A 12 11.15 8.11 -11.95
C TYR A 12 12.65 8.20 -11.69
N ARG A 13 13.04 8.59 -10.47
CA ARG A 13 14.46 8.80 -10.11
C ARG A 13 15.24 7.50 -10.00
N VAL A 14 14.59 6.38 -9.71
CA VAL A 14 15.25 5.10 -9.42
C VAL A 14 15.04 4.03 -10.49
N ASN A 15 14.50 4.41 -11.66
CA ASN A 15 14.31 3.52 -12.80
C ASN A 15 14.84 4.13 -14.10
N GLU A 16 15.08 3.26 -15.07
CA GLU A 16 15.56 3.59 -16.42
C GLU A 16 14.44 3.46 -17.47
N VAL A 17 13.47 2.59 -17.22
CA VAL A 17 12.32 2.35 -18.10
C VAL A 17 11.02 2.38 -17.29
N CYS A 18 9.99 3.00 -17.84
CA CYS A 18 8.61 2.89 -17.36
C CYS A 18 7.73 2.39 -18.51
N ALA A 19 7.27 1.14 -18.44
CA ALA A 19 6.29 0.63 -19.40
C ALA A 19 4.88 0.83 -18.82
N ILE A 20 4.03 1.58 -19.51
CA ILE A 20 2.81 2.14 -18.95
C ILE A 20 1.58 1.84 -19.81
N TYR A 21 0.41 1.95 -19.18
CA TYR A 21 -0.88 2.06 -19.84
C TYR A 21 -1.82 2.87 -18.93
N PRO A 22 -2.60 3.82 -19.45
CA PRO A 22 -3.40 4.71 -18.62
C PRO A 22 -4.62 3.98 -18.04
N ILE A 23 -4.78 4.07 -16.72
CA ILE A 23 -5.98 3.62 -16.00
C ILE A 23 -6.19 4.48 -14.75
N THR A 24 -7.39 5.02 -14.56
CA THR A 24 -7.75 5.78 -13.35
C THR A 24 -7.71 4.84 -12.12
N PRO A 25 -7.18 5.25 -10.96
CA PRO A 25 -6.61 6.55 -10.62
C PRO A 25 -5.07 6.62 -10.70
N SER A 26 -4.41 5.70 -11.41
CA SER A 26 -2.94 5.65 -11.50
C SER A 26 -2.35 6.44 -12.69
N SER A 27 -3.14 6.79 -13.71
CA SER A 27 -2.67 7.54 -14.89
C SER A 27 -1.82 8.78 -14.59
N PRO A 28 -2.12 9.61 -13.57
CA PRO A 28 -1.31 10.79 -13.27
C PRO A 28 0.16 10.48 -13.00
N MET A 29 0.49 9.30 -12.46
CA MET A 29 1.89 8.89 -12.26
C MET A 29 2.63 8.73 -13.59
N ALA A 30 1.98 8.11 -14.56
CA ALA A 30 2.53 7.86 -15.89
C ALA A 30 2.66 9.16 -16.70
N GLU A 31 1.65 10.03 -16.63
CA GLU A 31 1.65 11.35 -17.27
C GLU A 31 2.79 12.24 -16.75
N LEU A 32 3.01 12.26 -15.43
CA LEU A 32 4.12 13.01 -14.83
C LEU A 32 5.48 12.47 -15.24
N ALA A 33 5.64 11.14 -15.32
CA ALA A 33 6.87 10.53 -15.78
C ALA A 33 7.16 10.92 -17.24
N ASP A 34 6.15 10.91 -18.11
CA ASP A 34 6.28 11.35 -19.50
C ASP A 34 6.64 12.84 -19.61
N GLU A 35 5.97 13.71 -18.82
CA GLU A 35 6.28 15.14 -18.77
C GLU A 35 7.74 15.39 -18.36
N TRP A 36 8.23 14.70 -17.32
CA TRP A 36 9.61 14.87 -16.85
C TRP A 36 10.63 14.37 -17.88
N THR A 37 10.33 13.31 -18.61
CA THR A 37 11.17 12.84 -19.73
C THR A 37 11.20 13.85 -20.87
N ALA A 38 10.06 14.42 -21.26
CA ALA A 38 9.99 15.48 -22.27
C ALA A 38 10.77 16.74 -21.86
N ARG A 39 10.86 17.02 -20.56
CA ARG A 39 11.64 18.12 -19.97
C ARG A 39 13.13 17.81 -19.78
N GLY A 40 13.57 16.59 -20.08
CA GLY A 40 14.95 16.16 -19.92
C GLY A 40 15.40 16.04 -18.46
N ILE A 41 14.48 15.78 -17.53
CA ILE A 41 14.83 15.49 -16.14
C ILE A 41 15.55 14.14 -16.08
N THR A 42 16.64 14.06 -15.34
CA THR A 42 17.44 12.84 -15.23
C THR A 42 17.08 12.05 -13.98
N ASN A 43 17.25 10.72 -14.04
CA ASN A 43 17.25 9.85 -12.88
C ASN A 43 18.56 9.99 -12.07
N ILE A 44 18.71 9.21 -10.99
CA ILE A 44 19.90 9.29 -10.12
C ILE A 44 21.20 8.87 -10.81
N TRP A 45 21.15 8.27 -12.00
CA TRP A 45 22.35 7.91 -12.77
C TRP A 45 22.64 8.90 -13.90
N GLY A 46 21.89 10.00 -14.00
CA GLY A 46 22.08 11.02 -15.04
C GLY A 46 21.46 10.66 -16.39
N ASN A 47 20.71 9.56 -16.47
CA ASN A 47 19.99 9.15 -17.68
C ASN A 47 18.57 9.70 -17.66
N ILE A 48 18.01 9.99 -18.84
CA ILE A 48 16.59 10.31 -18.98
C ILE A 48 15.81 8.98 -19.09
N PRO A 49 14.90 8.65 -18.16
CA PRO A 49 14.07 7.46 -18.25
C PRO A 49 13.28 7.36 -19.56
N VAL A 50 13.18 6.15 -20.10
CA VAL A 50 12.35 5.84 -21.28
C VAL A 50 10.94 5.51 -20.82
N ILE A 51 9.96 6.30 -21.27
CA ILE A 51 8.54 6.06 -21.02
C ILE A 51 7.93 5.46 -22.28
N GLN A 52 7.33 4.27 -22.16
CA GLN A 52 6.73 3.57 -23.29
C GLN A 52 5.30 3.17 -22.97
N GLU A 53 4.36 3.79 -23.67
CA GLU A 53 2.95 3.37 -23.65
C GLU A 53 2.78 2.10 -24.49
N MET A 54 2.08 1.12 -23.92
CA MET A 54 1.76 -0.15 -24.57
C MET A 54 0.29 -0.20 -25.01
N GLN A 55 -0.13 -1.27 -25.66
CA GLN A 55 -1.52 -1.44 -26.12
C GLN A 55 -2.52 -1.81 -25.01
N SER A 56 -2.02 -2.31 -23.87
CA SER A 56 -2.77 -2.67 -22.66
C SER A 56 -1.81 -2.91 -21.50
N GLU A 57 -2.31 -3.05 -20.28
CA GLU A 57 -1.52 -3.41 -19.10
C GLU A 57 -0.88 -4.80 -19.23
N ALA A 58 -1.51 -5.73 -19.97
CA ALA A 58 -0.87 -7.02 -20.28
C ALA A 58 0.40 -6.82 -21.13
N GLY A 59 0.33 -5.91 -22.11
CA GLY A 59 1.49 -5.49 -22.92
C GLY A 59 2.54 -4.78 -22.08
N ALA A 60 2.12 -3.86 -21.21
CA ALA A 60 2.99 -3.18 -20.25
C ALA A 60 3.72 -4.17 -19.36
N ALA A 61 3.04 -5.13 -18.74
CA ALA A 61 3.68 -6.13 -17.89
C ALA A 61 4.67 -7.02 -18.65
N GLY A 62 4.37 -7.37 -19.91
CA GLY A 62 5.31 -8.10 -20.77
C GLY A 62 6.54 -7.27 -21.15
N ALA A 63 6.37 -5.98 -21.42
CA ALA A 63 7.47 -5.06 -21.67
C ALA A 63 8.32 -4.84 -20.41
N VAL A 64 7.70 -4.71 -19.23
CA VAL A 64 8.41 -4.70 -17.94
C VAL A 64 9.25 -5.97 -17.79
N HIS A 65 8.64 -7.14 -17.97
CA HIS A 65 9.35 -8.41 -17.86
C HIS A 65 10.56 -8.46 -18.82
N GLY A 66 10.36 -8.15 -20.10
CA GLY A 66 11.44 -8.16 -21.09
C GLY A 66 12.56 -7.16 -20.78
N SER A 67 12.22 -5.93 -20.37
CA SER A 67 13.20 -4.88 -20.06
C SER A 67 14.06 -5.25 -18.84
N LEU A 68 13.43 -5.81 -17.80
CA LEU A 68 14.16 -6.33 -16.63
C LEU A 68 15.06 -7.51 -16.99
N GLN A 69 14.62 -8.42 -17.87
CA GLN A 69 15.46 -9.52 -18.35
C GLN A 69 16.64 -9.02 -19.19
N ALA A 70 16.53 -7.84 -19.81
CA ALA A 70 17.62 -7.16 -20.50
C ALA A 70 18.52 -6.32 -19.57
N GLY A 71 18.23 -6.28 -18.26
CA GLY A 71 19.07 -5.66 -17.23
C GLY A 71 18.77 -4.20 -16.91
N ALA A 72 17.70 -3.63 -17.48
CA ALA A 72 17.30 -2.26 -17.19
C ALA A 72 16.39 -2.21 -15.96
N MET A 73 16.64 -1.26 -15.05
CA MET A 73 15.74 -1.01 -13.92
C MET A 73 14.39 -0.50 -14.45
N THR A 74 13.31 -1.25 -14.19
CA THR A 74 12.02 -1.01 -14.83
C THR A 74 10.88 -1.00 -13.81
N THR A 75 9.96 -0.04 -13.98
CA THR A 75 8.76 0.14 -13.15
C THR A 75 7.50 0.25 -14.02
N THR A 76 6.34 0.20 -13.39
CA THR A 76 5.03 0.49 -14.01
C THR A 76 4.05 1.08 -12.99
N PHE A 77 2.99 1.70 -13.50
CA PHE A 77 1.91 2.31 -12.74
C PHE A 77 0.60 1.68 -13.19
N THR A 78 -0.22 1.17 -12.26
CA THR A 78 -1.49 0.52 -12.63
C THR A 78 -2.50 0.54 -11.48
N ALA A 79 -3.70 0.03 -11.73
CA ALA A 79 -4.78 -0.14 -10.76
C ALA A 79 -5.82 -1.14 -11.28
N SER A 80 -6.63 -1.71 -10.39
CA SER A 80 -7.86 -2.45 -10.71
C SER A 80 -7.69 -3.46 -11.86
N GLN A 81 -8.47 -3.31 -12.93
CA GLN A 81 -8.45 -4.20 -14.08
C GLN A 81 -7.09 -4.29 -14.75
N GLY A 82 -6.34 -3.18 -14.74
CA GLY A 82 -5.01 -3.13 -15.29
C GLY A 82 -4.07 -4.09 -14.55
N LEU A 83 -4.09 -4.04 -13.22
CA LEU A 83 -3.32 -4.97 -12.38
C LEU A 83 -3.72 -6.43 -12.65
N MET A 84 -5.00 -6.71 -12.85
CA MET A 84 -5.48 -8.06 -13.19
C MET A 84 -4.87 -8.60 -14.49
N LEU A 85 -4.70 -7.73 -15.50
CA LEU A 85 -4.06 -8.08 -16.77
C LEU A 85 -2.55 -8.33 -16.64
N MET A 86 -1.92 -7.84 -15.57
CA MET A 86 -0.50 -8.05 -15.30
C MET A 86 -0.18 -9.38 -14.60
N ILE A 87 -1.18 -10.04 -14.00
CA ILE A 87 -1.02 -11.27 -13.19
C ILE A 87 -0.12 -12.34 -13.85
N PRO A 88 -0.30 -12.71 -15.13
CA PRO A 88 0.53 -13.75 -15.74
C PRO A 88 2.02 -13.40 -15.74
N ASN A 89 2.36 -12.14 -16.00
CA ASN A 89 3.75 -11.67 -15.97
C ASN A 89 4.27 -11.50 -14.54
N MET A 90 3.41 -11.17 -13.57
CA MET A 90 3.84 -11.09 -12.17
C MET A 90 4.38 -12.44 -11.67
N PHE A 91 3.71 -13.56 -11.98
CA PHE A 91 4.26 -14.89 -11.67
C PHE A 91 5.63 -15.14 -12.29
N LYS A 92 5.85 -14.66 -13.53
CA LYS A 92 7.13 -14.79 -14.23
C LYS A 92 8.22 -13.94 -13.60
N ILE A 93 7.96 -12.66 -13.36
CA ILE A 93 8.91 -11.71 -12.76
C ILE A 93 9.33 -12.20 -11.35
N ALA A 94 8.37 -12.63 -10.53
CA ALA A 94 8.65 -13.17 -9.20
C ALA A 94 9.37 -14.52 -9.24
N GLY A 95 8.93 -15.44 -10.11
CA GLY A 95 9.55 -16.76 -10.26
C GLY A 95 10.99 -16.70 -10.78
N GLU A 96 11.35 -15.65 -11.51
CA GLU A 96 12.71 -15.41 -12.01
C GLU A 96 13.58 -14.57 -11.05
N LEU A 97 13.06 -14.23 -9.86
CA LEU A 97 13.77 -13.49 -8.81
C LEU A 97 14.39 -12.20 -9.36
N THR A 98 13.52 -11.37 -9.95
CA THR A 98 13.88 -10.15 -10.66
C THR A 98 13.41 -8.92 -9.87
N PRO A 99 14.33 -8.03 -9.44
CA PRO A 99 13.97 -6.78 -8.77
C PRO A 99 13.06 -5.91 -9.64
N ALA A 100 11.93 -5.46 -9.10
CA ALA A 100 10.99 -4.56 -9.76
C ALA A 100 10.04 -3.96 -8.72
N VAL A 101 9.50 -2.78 -9.00
CA VAL A 101 8.43 -2.20 -8.18
C VAL A 101 7.25 -1.83 -9.08
N PHE A 102 6.07 -2.33 -8.75
CA PHE A 102 4.81 -1.92 -9.37
C PHE A 102 4.11 -0.97 -8.41
N HIS A 103 3.81 0.23 -8.89
CA HIS A 103 3.11 1.25 -8.09
C HIS A 103 1.63 1.21 -8.39
N VAL A 104 0.82 0.93 -7.36
CA VAL A 104 -0.61 0.68 -7.51
C VAL A 104 -1.43 1.67 -6.70
N ALA A 105 -2.21 2.49 -7.38
CA ALA A 105 -3.26 3.28 -6.74
C ALA A 105 -4.50 2.38 -6.58
N ALA A 106 -4.56 1.64 -5.47
CA ALA A 106 -5.47 0.51 -5.25
C ALA A 106 -6.93 0.90 -5.48
N ARG A 107 -7.63 0.13 -6.31
CA ARG A 107 -8.96 0.47 -6.85
C ARG A 107 -9.85 -0.77 -6.94
N SER A 108 -11.15 -0.56 -6.70
CA SER A 108 -12.19 -1.57 -6.86
C SER A 108 -12.10 -2.35 -8.17
N ILE A 109 -12.22 -3.67 -8.08
CA ILE A 109 -12.50 -4.56 -9.21
C ILE A 109 -13.98 -4.45 -9.60
N ALA A 110 -14.23 -4.30 -10.89
CA ALA A 110 -15.57 -4.34 -11.46
C ALA A 110 -16.19 -5.72 -11.23
N THR A 111 -17.30 -5.74 -10.51
CA THR A 111 -18.06 -6.95 -10.17
C THR A 111 -19.49 -6.83 -10.70
N SER A 112 -20.45 -6.42 -9.88
CA SER A 112 -21.81 -6.09 -10.34
C SER A 112 -21.87 -4.73 -11.05
N ALA A 113 -20.89 -3.87 -10.82
CA ALA A 113 -20.71 -2.58 -11.47
C ALA A 113 -19.21 -2.24 -11.55
N LEU A 114 -18.85 -1.34 -12.45
CA LEU A 114 -17.54 -0.69 -12.45
C LEU A 114 -17.48 0.32 -11.30
N SER A 115 -16.32 0.41 -10.65
CA SER A 115 -15.96 1.57 -9.85
C SER A 115 -14.53 1.99 -10.15
N ILE A 116 -14.33 3.30 -10.28
CA ILE A 116 -12.99 3.89 -10.40
C ILE A 116 -12.36 4.16 -9.03
N PHE A 117 -13.12 4.01 -7.95
CA PHE A 117 -12.75 4.44 -6.61
C PHE A 117 -11.94 3.39 -5.83
N GLY A 118 -11.33 3.83 -4.74
CA GLY A 118 -10.30 3.10 -4.02
C GLY A 118 -10.82 2.04 -3.05
N ASP A 119 -10.32 0.82 -3.19
CA ASP A 119 -10.31 -0.23 -2.18
C ASP A 119 -9.19 -1.22 -2.53
N HIS A 120 -9.00 -2.29 -1.75
CA HIS A 120 -7.90 -3.23 -1.90
C HIS A 120 -8.23 -4.48 -2.73
N SER A 121 -9.39 -4.53 -3.39
CA SER A 121 -9.80 -5.74 -4.11
C SER A 121 -8.84 -6.16 -5.22
N ASP A 122 -8.15 -5.21 -5.85
CA ASP A 122 -7.16 -5.45 -6.90
C ASP A 122 -5.84 -6.00 -6.35
N VAL A 123 -5.26 -5.34 -5.35
CA VAL A 123 -4.02 -5.80 -4.70
C VAL A 123 -4.22 -7.14 -3.98
N MET A 124 -5.40 -7.38 -3.42
CA MET A 124 -5.73 -8.68 -2.81
C MET A 124 -5.90 -9.80 -3.84
N ALA A 125 -6.30 -9.49 -5.08
CA ALA A 125 -6.43 -10.47 -6.15
C ALA A 125 -5.08 -10.97 -6.70
N VAL A 126 -3.99 -10.28 -6.36
CA VAL A 126 -2.62 -10.62 -6.82
C VAL A 126 -1.69 -11.08 -5.70
N ARG A 127 -2.19 -11.25 -4.47
CA ARG A 127 -1.39 -11.60 -3.27
C ARG A 127 -0.62 -12.93 -3.37
N GLN A 128 -1.04 -13.81 -4.29
CA GLN A 128 -0.45 -15.13 -4.54
C GLN A 128 0.63 -15.15 -5.63
N THR A 129 0.86 -14.02 -6.33
CA THR A 129 1.78 -13.95 -7.48
C THR A 129 3.24 -14.15 -7.10
N GLY A 130 3.59 -13.98 -5.82
CA GLY A 130 4.96 -13.97 -5.33
C GLY A 130 5.57 -12.57 -5.25
N PHE A 131 4.81 -11.52 -5.52
CA PHE A 131 5.26 -10.17 -5.20
C PHE A 131 5.20 -9.93 -3.69
N ALA A 132 6.21 -9.23 -3.15
CA ALA A 132 6.09 -8.59 -1.86
C ALA A 132 5.10 -7.42 -1.96
N MET A 133 4.43 -7.07 -0.88
CA MET A 133 3.38 -6.04 -0.88
C MET A 133 3.60 -5.08 0.28
N LEU A 134 3.89 -3.82 -0.06
CA LEU A 134 4.05 -2.70 0.86
C LEU A 134 2.87 -1.72 0.69
N ALA A 135 2.16 -1.47 1.79
CA ALA A 135 1.06 -0.53 1.88
C ALA A 135 1.52 0.80 2.47
N SER A 136 0.90 1.89 2.04
CA SER A 136 1.12 3.23 2.59
C SER A 136 -0.19 3.82 3.09
N ASP A 137 -0.15 4.43 4.27
CA ASP A 137 -1.37 4.94 4.91
C ASP A 137 -1.66 6.40 4.51
N SER A 138 -0.63 7.17 4.16
CA SER A 138 -0.73 8.60 3.82
C SER A 138 0.04 8.99 2.56
N VAL A 139 -0.11 10.25 2.11
CA VAL A 139 0.67 10.82 1.00
C VAL A 139 2.17 10.81 1.29
N GLN A 140 2.57 11.12 2.54
CA GLN A 140 3.98 11.07 2.97
C GLN A 140 4.51 9.63 2.94
N GLU A 141 3.74 8.67 3.43
CA GLU A 141 4.15 7.27 3.40
C GLU A 141 4.20 6.70 1.98
N ALA A 142 3.29 7.09 1.09
CA ALA A 142 3.32 6.66 -0.31
C ALA A 142 4.63 7.06 -0.98
N HIS A 143 5.11 8.28 -0.69
CA HIS A 143 6.41 8.77 -1.12
C HIS A 143 7.56 7.92 -0.55
N ASP A 144 7.54 7.68 0.77
CA ASP A 144 8.64 7.04 1.48
C ASP A 144 8.74 5.53 1.19
N MET A 145 7.60 4.83 1.17
CA MET A 145 7.49 3.41 0.83
C MET A 145 7.87 3.12 -0.62
N ALA A 146 7.73 4.08 -1.54
CA ALA A 146 8.24 3.92 -2.90
C ALA A 146 9.76 3.70 -2.91
N LEU A 147 10.51 4.41 -2.07
CA LEU A 147 11.96 4.26 -1.98
C LEU A 147 12.36 3.01 -1.19
N VAL A 148 11.65 2.72 -0.09
CA VAL A 148 11.86 1.50 0.70
C VAL A 148 11.62 0.26 -0.16
N ALA A 149 10.55 0.23 -0.97
CA ALA A 149 10.26 -0.86 -1.90
C ALA A 149 11.39 -1.06 -2.92
N GLN A 150 11.90 0.03 -3.50
CA GLN A 150 13.00 -0.05 -4.48
C GLN A 150 14.28 -0.61 -3.87
N ALA A 151 14.70 -0.10 -2.70
CA ALA A 151 15.88 -0.58 -2.00
C ALA A 151 15.73 -2.06 -1.59
N SER A 152 14.54 -2.42 -1.10
CA SER A 152 14.22 -3.79 -0.66
C SER A 152 14.18 -4.78 -1.82
N THR A 153 13.63 -4.40 -2.98
CA THR A 153 13.55 -5.30 -4.15
C THR A 153 14.93 -5.62 -4.71
N LEU A 154 15.85 -4.64 -4.72
CA LEU A 154 17.24 -4.84 -5.16
C LEU A 154 17.97 -5.86 -4.28
N LYS A 155 17.83 -5.73 -2.96
CA LYS A 155 18.50 -6.60 -1.98
C LYS A 155 17.87 -7.99 -1.88
N SER A 156 16.55 -8.09 -1.95
CA SER A 156 15.82 -9.36 -1.83
C SER A 156 15.76 -10.14 -3.14
N ARG A 157 15.83 -9.46 -4.28
CA ARG A 157 15.47 -9.97 -5.62
C ARG A 157 14.00 -10.39 -5.76
N ILE A 158 13.16 -10.07 -4.78
CA ILE A 158 11.72 -10.27 -4.86
C ILE A 158 11.09 -8.98 -5.39
N PRO A 159 10.23 -9.03 -6.41
CA PRO A 159 9.54 -7.84 -6.90
C PRO A 159 8.49 -7.36 -5.89
N PHE A 160 8.23 -6.07 -5.85
CA PHE A 160 7.33 -5.42 -4.89
C PHE A 160 6.13 -4.78 -5.58
N ILE A 161 4.99 -4.86 -4.93
CA ILE A 161 3.87 -3.92 -5.11
C ILE A 161 4.02 -2.88 -4.02
N ASN A 162 4.21 -1.62 -4.40
CA ASN A 162 3.98 -0.48 -3.51
C ASN A 162 2.58 0.06 -3.80
N PHE A 163 1.67 -0.01 -2.83
CA PHE A 163 0.30 0.43 -3.04
C PHE A 163 -0.20 1.39 -1.95
N PHE A 164 -1.16 2.19 -2.36
CA PHE A 164 -1.81 3.23 -1.57
C PHE A 164 -3.22 3.45 -2.12
N ASP A 165 -4.12 4.00 -1.31
CA ASP A 165 -5.55 3.97 -1.62
C ASP A 165 -5.90 4.92 -2.78
N GLY A 166 -6.54 4.38 -3.81
CA GLY A 166 -7.01 5.12 -4.96
C GLY A 166 -7.98 6.25 -4.54
N PHE A 167 -7.76 7.44 -5.09
CA PHE A 167 -8.37 8.70 -4.70
C PHE A 167 -8.03 9.15 -3.28
N ARG A 168 -8.35 8.35 -2.25
CA ARG A 168 -8.22 8.73 -0.84
C ARG A 168 -6.79 9.11 -0.45
N THR A 169 -5.79 8.47 -1.04
CA THR A 169 -4.38 8.85 -0.91
C THR A 169 -3.83 9.36 -2.25
N SER A 170 -4.18 8.71 -3.36
CA SER A 170 -3.58 9.04 -4.66
C SER A 170 -3.90 10.44 -5.17
N HIS A 171 -5.05 11.01 -4.79
CA HIS A 171 -5.53 12.34 -5.21
C HIS A 171 -5.70 13.32 -4.04
N GLU A 172 -5.43 12.89 -2.81
CA GLU A 172 -5.37 13.81 -1.68
C GLU A 172 -4.13 14.68 -1.84
N VAL A 173 -4.32 16.00 -1.94
CA VAL A 173 -3.24 16.96 -1.90
C VAL A 173 -2.88 17.17 -0.44
N ASN A 174 -1.62 16.90 -0.08
CA ASN A 174 -1.16 17.07 1.29
C ASN A 174 0.22 17.76 1.34
N THR A 175 0.55 18.29 2.50
CA THR A 175 1.88 18.79 2.85
C THR A 175 2.77 17.59 3.15
N LEU A 176 3.94 17.51 2.53
CA LEU A 176 4.89 16.43 2.75
C LEU A 176 6.33 16.95 2.70
N THR A 177 7.24 16.21 3.33
CA THR A 177 8.68 16.38 3.21
C THR A 177 9.22 15.46 2.13
N LEU A 178 9.67 16.05 1.03
CA LEU A 178 10.31 15.30 -0.05
C LEU A 178 11.62 14.66 0.41
N VAL A 179 11.86 13.43 -0.05
CA VAL A 179 13.19 12.81 0.08
C VAL A 179 14.10 13.48 -0.95
N SER A 180 15.24 14.00 -0.50
CA SER A 180 16.23 14.64 -1.36
C SER A 180 16.87 13.61 -2.31
N ASP A 181 17.37 14.08 -3.46
CA ASP A 181 18.12 13.22 -4.39
C ASP A 181 19.36 12.60 -3.73
N GLU A 182 19.95 13.27 -2.74
CA GLU A 182 21.04 12.74 -1.92
C GLU A 182 20.60 11.51 -1.11
N HIS A 183 19.46 11.60 -0.41
CA HIS A 183 18.92 10.48 0.36
C HIS A 183 18.43 9.35 -0.57
N ILE A 184 17.86 9.67 -1.73
CA ILE A 184 17.51 8.67 -2.75
C ILE A 184 18.76 7.92 -3.21
N ARG A 185 19.83 8.65 -3.57
CA ARG A 185 21.10 8.03 -3.97
C ARG A 185 21.72 7.20 -2.83
N ALA A 186 21.65 7.67 -1.59
CA ALA A 186 22.17 6.95 -0.43
C ALA A 186 21.39 5.66 -0.09
N MET A 187 20.12 5.57 -0.48
CA MET A 187 19.28 4.38 -0.30
C MET A 187 19.51 3.30 -1.38
N ILE A 188 19.97 3.68 -2.57
CA ILE A 188 20.15 2.75 -3.69
C ILE A 188 21.60 2.26 -3.76
N ASP A 189 21.79 0.96 -3.57
CA ASP A 189 23.07 0.30 -3.68
C ASP A 189 23.42 -0.01 -5.15
N ASP A 190 24.38 0.74 -5.71
CA ASP A 190 24.83 0.59 -7.10
C ASP A 190 25.44 -0.80 -7.39
N ASP A 191 25.98 -1.50 -6.38
CA ASP A 191 26.49 -2.86 -6.58
C ASP A 191 25.35 -3.86 -6.76
N LEU A 192 24.21 -3.67 -6.09
CA LEU A 192 23.01 -4.47 -6.33
C LEU A 192 22.40 -4.19 -7.70
N VAL A 193 22.46 -2.94 -8.18
CA VAL A 193 22.05 -2.56 -9.54
C VAL A 193 22.95 -3.22 -10.58
N ARG A 194 24.27 -3.18 -10.40
CA ARG A 194 25.24 -3.90 -11.25
C ARG A 194 24.98 -5.40 -11.22
N ALA A 195 24.74 -5.99 -10.05
CA ALA A 195 24.42 -7.41 -9.95
C ALA A 195 23.14 -7.77 -10.71
N HIS A 196 22.13 -6.89 -10.75
CA HIS A 196 20.94 -7.08 -11.60
C HIS A 196 21.32 -7.11 -13.09
N ARG A 197 22.14 -6.16 -13.54
CA ARG A 197 22.66 -6.10 -14.91
C ARG A 197 23.51 -7.31 -15.30
N ASP A 198 24.34 -7.81 -14.39
CA ASP A 198 25.17 -9.00 -14.63
C ASP A 198 24.34 -10.27 -14.85
N ARG A 199 23.08 -10.26 -14.41
CA ARG A 199 22.09 -11.32 -14.67
C ARG A 199 21.25 -11.04 -15.92
N ALA A 200 21.54 -10.05 -16.74
CA ALA A 200 20.79 -9.79 -17.97
C ALA A 200 21.02 -10.88 -19.02
N LEU A 201 20.06 -11.01 -19.94
CA LEU A 201 20.26 -11.76 -21.19
C LEU A 201 21.24 -10.97 -22.08
N ASN A 202 22.42 -11.55 -22.31
CA ASN A 202 23.46 -10.97 -23.15
C ASN A 202 24.09 -12.07 -24.01
N PRO A 203 24.22 -11.89 -25.34
CA PRO A 203 24.85 -12.88 -26.22
C PRO A 203 26.32 -13.18 -25.89
N GLU A 204 27.03 -12.30 -25.19
CA GLU A 204 28.42 -12.53 -24.76
C GLU A 204 28.53 -13.50 -23.57
N HIS A 205 27.45 -13.66 -22.80
CA HIS A 205 27.35 -14.61 -21.68
C HIS A 205 25.93 -15.18 -21.57
N PRO A 206 25.51 -16.01 -22.55
CA PRO A 206 24.11 -16.38 -22.73
C PRO A 206 23.63 -17.36 -21.66
N VAL A 207 22.37 -17.23 -21.27
CA VAL A 207 21.64 -18.15 -20.39
C VAL A 207 20.26 -18.44 -20.95
N VAL A 208 19.67 -19.58 -20.59
CA VAL A 208 18.29 -19.93 -20.92
C VAL A 208 17.41 -19.73 -19.69
N ARG A 209 16.25 -19.11 -19.87
CA ARG A 209 15.22 -18.88 -18.83
C ARG A 209 13.84 -19.26 -19.35
N GLY A 210 12.90 -19.48 -18.43
CA GLY A 210 11.52 -19.81 -18.80
C GLY A 210 11.37 -21.15 -19.52
N THR A 211 12.18 -22.14 -19.17
CA THR A 211 12.07 -23.51 -19.72
C THR A 211 10.73 -24.15 -19.39
N ALA A 212 10.28 -25.07 -20.24
CA ALA A 212 9.22 -26.02 -19.87
C ALA A 212 9.81 -27.13 -19.00
N GLN A 213 9.22 -27.37 -17.83
CA GLN A 213 9.68 -28.39 -16.87
C GLN A 213 8.58 -29.43 -16.65
N ASN A 214 9.00 -30.70 -16.58
CA ASN A 214 8.11 -31.82 -16.27
C ASN A 214 7.92 -31.96 -14.74
N PRO A 215 6.97 -32.82 -14.30
CA PRO A 215 6.70 -33.04 -12.87
C PRO A 215 7.89 -33.58 -12.05
N ASP A 216 8.93 -34.10 -12.71
CA ASP A 216 10.15 -34.64 -12.10
C ASP A 216 11.02 -33.57 -11.42
N VAL A 217 10.96 -32.30 -11.88
CA VAL A 217 11.79 -31.21 -11.35
C VAL A 217 11.05 -29.92 -11.02
N PHE A 218 9.81 -29.73 -11.53
CA PHE A 218 9.09 -28.46 -11.37
C PHE A 218 8.88 -28.09 -9.89
N PHE A 219 8.49 -29.05 -9.05
CA PHE A 219 8.21 -28.78 -7.64
C PHE A 219 9.48 -28.33 -6.90
N GLN A 220 10.60 -29.02 -7.13
CA GLN A 220 11.90 -28.68 -6.55
C GLN A 220 12.36 -27.29 -7.01
N GLY A 221 12.17 -26.96 -8.30
CA GLY A 221 12.46 -25.63 -8.83
C GLY A 221 11.61 -24.52 -8.18
N ARG A 222 10.33 -24.80 -7.89
CA ARG A 222 9.43 -23.84 -7.24
C ARG A 222 9.86 -23.55 -5.79
N GLU A 223 10.22 -24.59 -5.04
CA GLU A 223 10.64 -24.50 -3.63
C GLU A 223 12.06 -23.92 -3.46
N ALA A 224 12.90 -23.98 -4.51
CA ALA A 224 14.26 -23.41 -4.47
C ALA A 224 14.28 -21.90 -4.19
N THR A 225 13.15 -21.21 -4.37
CA THR A 225 13.01 -19.77 -4.14
C THR A 225 12.73 -19.40 -2.67
N ASN A 226 12.40 -20.36 -1.80
CA ASN A 226 11.92 -20.10 -0.43
C ASN A 226 12.89 -19.24 0.40
N GLN A 227 14.20 -19.48 0.28
CA GLN A 227 15.23 -18.69 0.99
C GLN A 227 15.22 -17.20 0.62
N PHE A 228 14.75 -16.83 -0.58
CA PHE A 228 14.65 -15.43 -0.98
C PHE A 228 13.50 -14.75 -0.23
N TYR A 229 12.33 -15.40 -0.19
CA TYR A 229 11.15 -14.91 0.52
C TYR A 229 11.35 -14.84 2.03
N ALA A 230 11.97 -15.86 2.63
CA ALA A 230 12.21 -15.92 4.08
C ALA A 230 13.05 -14.74 4.61
N ARG A 231 13.89 -14.14 3.76
CA ARG A 231 14.74 -12.99 4.12
C ARG A 231 14.07 -11.64 3.89
N VAL A 232 12.94 -11.59 3.16
CA VAL A 232 12.30 -10.31 2.81
C VAL A 232 11.92 -9.48 4.04
N PRO A 233 11.30 -10.04 5.10
CA PRO A 233 10.92 -9.24 6.27
C PRO A 233 12.11 -8.49 6.88
N GLU A 234 13.22 -9.18 7.13
CA GLU A 234 14.43 -8.58 7.71
C GLU A 234 15.12 -7.59 6.75
N ILE A 235 15.03 -7.83 5.43
CA ILE A 235 15.51 -6.87 4.42
C ILE A 235 14.70 -5.58 4.46
N VAL A 236 13.38 -5.69 4.59
CA VAL A 236 12.48 -4.52 4.67
C VAL A 236 12.71 -3.76 5.97
N VAL A 237 12.89 -4.46 7.10
CA VAL A 237 13.29 -3.83 8.39
C VAL A 237 14.56 -3.00 8.20
N ALA A 238 15.62 -3.61 7.66
CA ALA A 238 16.88 -2.91 7.44
C ALA A 238 16.73 -1.70 6.49
N ALA A 239 15.89 -1.80 5.45
CA ALA A 239 15.61 -0.70 4.54
C ALA A 239 14.84 0.44 5.23
N MET A 240 13.86 0.13 6.08
CA MET A 240 13.12 1.11 6.86
C MET A 240 14.01 1.77 7.93
N GLU A 241 14.92 1.02 8.57
CA GLU A 241 15.91 1.56 9.50
C GLU A 241 16.87 2.52 8.81
N GLN A 242 17.42 2.14 7.66
CA GLN A 242 18.28 3.01 6.85
C GLN A 242 17.53 4.27 6.42
N PHE A 243 16.27 4.12 5.98
CA PHE A 243 15.42 5.26 5.62
C PHE A 243 15.23 6.21 6.81
N GLY A 244 14.95 5.68 8.00
CA GLY A 244 14.82 6.47 9.22
C GLY A 244 16.11 7.15 9.65
N ALA A 245 17.25 6.50 9.49
CA ALA A 245 18.56 7.11 9.77
C ALA A 245 18.88 8.30 8.85
N LEU A 246 18.45 8.25 7.59
CA LEU A 246 18.65 9.33 6.61
C LEU A 246 17.63 10.47 6.77
N THR A 247 16.37 10.14 7.05
CA THR A 247 15.27 11.10 6.93
C THR A 247 14.65 11.53 8.26
N GLY A 248 14.95 10.81 9.35
CA GLY A 248 14.29 10.97 10.65
C GLY A 248 12.89 10.36 10.76
N ARG A 249 12.36 9.76 9.68
CA ARG A 249 11.04 9.12 9.67
C ARG A 249 11.19 7.61 9.75
N HIS A 250 10.71 7.03 10.85
CA HIS A 250 10.93 5.62 11.18
C HIS A 250 9.66 4.80 10.91
N TYR A 251 9.86 3.65 10.27
CA TYR A 251 8.80 2.70 9.94
C TYR A 251 9.20 1.30 10.38
N ARG A 252 8.21 0.42 10.52
CA ARG A 252 8.37 -1.02 10.71
C ARG A 252 7.45 -1.79 9.76
N PRO A 253 7.67 -3.10 9.55
CA PRO A 253 6.70 -3.93 8.82
C PRO A 253 5.28 -3.84 9.38
N PHE A 254 5.17 -3.67 10.70
CA PHE A 254 3.95 -3.39 11.44
C PHE A 254 4.27 -2.29 12.45
N ASP A 255 3.46 -1.24 12.53
CA ASP A 255 3.62 -0.19 13.55
C ASP A 255 2.40 -0.16 14.47
N TYR A 256 2.64 0.01 15.76
CA TYR A 256 1.59 0.09 16.78
C TYR A 256 1.44 1.52 17.30
N PHE A 257 0.19 1.96 17.46
CA PHE A 257 -0.16 3.21 18.13
C PHE A 257 -1.30 2.97 19.12
N GLY A 258 -1.17 3.50 20.34
CA GLY A 258 -2.21 3.45 21.36
C GLY A 258 -1.68 3.22 22.76
N ALA A 259 -2.57 2.83 23.67
CA ALA A 259 -2.22 2.56 25.06
C ALA A 259 -1.25 1.38 25.19
N PRO A 260 -0.10 1.51 25.90
CA PRO A 260 0.83 0.39 26.12
C PRO A 260 0.21 -0.84 26.79
N ASP A 261 -0.91 -0.65 27.50
CA ASP A 261 -1.72 -1.69 28.14
C ASP A 261 -3.09 -1.89 27.45
N ALA A 262 -3.19 -1.63 26.14
CA ALA A 262 -4.42 -1.80 25.37
C ALA A 262 -5.00 -3.21 25.51
N GLU A 263 -6.32 -3.29 25.67
CA GLU A 263 -7.07 -4.55 25.75
C GLU A 263 -7.77 -4.89 24.43
N ARG A 264 -8.05 -3.85 23.62
CA ARG A 264 -8.73 -3.91 22.33
C ARG A 264 -7.87 -3.26 21.25
N VAL A 265 -7.60 -3.98 20.17
CA VAL A 265 -6.79 -3.46 19.07
C VAL A 265 -7.52 -3.60 17.74
N VAL A 266 -7.35 -2.62 16.86
CA VAL A 266 -7.71 -2.72 15.44
C VAL A 266 -6.46 -3.02 14.63
N VAL A 267 -6.50 -3.98 13.71
CA VAL A 267 -5.45 -4.21 12.70
C VAL A 267 -6.02 -3.77 11.36
N ALA A 268 -5.33 -2.87 10.67
CA ALA A 268 -5.78 -2.31 9.41
C ALA A 268 -4.59 -1.98 8.50
N MET A 269 -4.89 -1.63 7.26
CA MET A 269 -3.92 -1.32 6.22
C MET A 269 -4.45 -0.19 5.34
N GLY A 270 -3.55 0.69 4.86
CA GLY A 270 -3.90 1.83 4.02
C GLY A 270 -4.51 2.98 4.83
N SER A 271 -5.11 3.94 4.13
CA SER A 271 -5.56 5.22 4.71
C SER A 271 -6.60 5.13 5.82
N GLY A 272 -7.27 3.98 5.99
CA GLY A 272 -8.12 3.74 7.15
C GLY A 272 -7.34 3.75 8.47
N VAL A 273 -6.04 3.45 8.45
CA VAL A 273 -5.19 3.43 9.65
C VAL A 273 -5.12 4.80 10.31
N ASP A 274 -4.92 5.89 9.57
CA ASP A 274 -4.82 7.23 10.15
C ASP A 274 -6.13 7.65 10.84
N VAL A 275 -7.29 7.34 10.26
CA VAL A 275 -8.60 7.59 10.88
C VAL A 275 -8.75 6.80 12.20
N VAL A 276 -8.31 5.54 12.22
CA VAL A 276 -8.32 4.73 13.44
C VAL A 276 -7.33 5.29 14.46
N ARG A 277 -6.14 5.73 14.04
CA ARG A 277 -5.10 6.32 14.88
C ARG A 277 -5.61 7.56 15.61
N ASP A 278 -6.24 8.49 14.89
CA ASP A 278 -6.82 9.70 15.48
C ASP A 278 -7.95 9.37 16.46
N THR A 279 -8.78 8.39 16.10
CA THR A 279 -9.85 7.88 16.98
C THR A 279 -9.27 7.24 18.24
N VAL A 280 -8.21 6.44 18.13
CA VAL A 280 -7.49 5.83 19.26
C VAL A 280 -6.93 6.91 20.17
N SER A 281 -6.37 7.99 19.61
CA SER A 281 -5.83 9.12 20.37
C SER A 281 -6.91 9.78 21.26
N ASP A 282 -8.09 10.08 20.70
CA ASP A 282 -9.21 10.61 21.47
C ASP A 282 -9.70 9.61 22.54
N LEU A 283 -9.93 8.36 22.16
CA LEU A 283 -10.42 7.33 23.09
C LEU A 283 -9.44 7.08 24.24
N ASN A 284 -8.12 7.04 23.97
CA ASN A 284 -7.09 6.91 25.01
C ASN A 284 -7.05 8.12 25.94
N ARG A 285 -7.18 9.35 25.41
CA ARG A 285 -7.30 10.57 26.21
C ARG A 285 -8.53 10.52 27.13
N ASN A 286 -9.59 9.85 26.68
CA ASN A 286 -10.82 9.60 27.44
C ASN A 286 -10.77 8.32 28.30
N GLY A 287 -9.60 7.73 28.50
CA GLY A 287 -9.35 6.62 29.44
C GLY A 287 -9.63 5.22 28.89
N GLU A 288 -9.97 5.08 27.61
CA GLU A 288 -10.12 3.77 26.98
C GLU A 288 -8.76 3.13 26.69
N LYS A 289 -8.64 1.82 26.91
CA LYS A 289 -7.42 1.04 26.61
C LYS A 289 -7.50 0.41 25.23
N VAL A 290 -7.29 1.24 24.21
CA VAL A 290 -7.38 0.86 22.80
C VAL A 290 -6.07 1.13 22.05
N GLY A 291 -5.89 0.47 20.92
CA GLY A 291 -4.79 0.73 20.00
C GLY A 291 -5.08 0.29 18.56
N VAL A 292 -4.16 0.62 17.67
CA VAL A 292 -4.18 0.24 16.25
C VAL A 292 -2.82 -0.30 15.82
N VAL A 293 -2.85 -1.33 14.99
CA VAL A 293 -1.67 -1.83 14.26
C VAL A 293 -1.85 -1.46 12.78
N ALA A 294 -0.90 -0.68 12.28
CA ALA A 294 -0.71 -0.38 10.87
C ALA A 294 0.08 -1.52 10.21
N VAL A 295 -0.44 -2.09 9.13
CA VAL A 295 0.25 -3.12 8.34
C VAL A 295 0.92 -2.46 7.14
N HIS A 296 2.24 -2.30 7.19
CA HIS A 296 3.01 -1.80 6.04
C HIS A 296 3.44 -2.96 5.14
N LEU A 297 4.10 -3.99 5.67
CA LEU A 297 4.50 -5.18 4.89
C LEU A 297 3.43 -6.28 4.99
N TYR A 298 2.51 -6.30 4.04
CA TYR A 298 1.47 -7.33 3.97
C TYR A 298 1.98 -8.66 3.43
N ARG A 299 2.91 -8.63 2.46
CA ARG A 299 3.56 -9.84 1.92
C ARG A 299 5.08 -9.67 1.78
N PRO A 300 5.88 -10.67 2.19
CA PRO A 300 5.51 -11.81 3.03
C PRO A 300 5.00 -11.39 4.41
N PHE A 301 3.94 -12.03 4.89
CA PHE A 301 3.32 -11.69 6.17
C PHE A 301 4.20 -12.21 7.32
N SER A 302 4.79 -11.32 8.10
CA SER A 302 5.71 -11.71 9.17
C SER A 302 5.04 -11.72 10.53
N VAL A 303 4.59 -12.90 10.95
CA VAL A 303 3.96 -13.12 12.27
C VAL A 303 4.87 -12.62 13.41
N LYS A 304 6.18 -12.92 13.34
CA LYS A 304 7.18 -12.42 14.29
C LYS A 304 7.05 -10.91 14.53
N HIS A 305 7.10 -10.11 13.46
CA HIS A 305 7.07 -8.65 13.57
C HIS A 305 5.68 -8.11 14.00
N LEU A 306 4.59 -8.82 13.67
CA LEU A 306 3.27 -8.49 14.21
C LEU A 306 3.22 -8.67 15.73
N LEU A 307 3.74 -9.80 16.25
CA LEU A 307 3.73 -10.09 17.68
C LEU A 307 4.64 -9.17 18.49
N GLU A 308 5.73 -8.67 17.88
CA GLU A 308 6.67 -7.73 18.51
C GLU A 308 6.02 -6.39 18.85
N VAL A 309 5.03 -5.94 18.06
CA VAL A 309 4.36 -4.65 18.27
C VAL A 309 3.05 -4.77 19.04
N LEU A 310 2.47 -5.97 19.14
CA LEU A 310 1.18 -6.18 19.81
C LEU A 310 1.35 -6.22 21.34
N PRO A 311 0.65 -5.37 22.12
CA PRO A 311 0.72 -5.43 23.58
C PRO A 311 0.22 -6.77 24.13
N LYS A 312 0.93 -7.32 25.12
CA LYS A 312 0.57 -8.61 25.75
C LYS A 312 -0.76 -8.58 26.52
N SER A 313 -1.29 -7.39 26.80
CA SER A 313 -2.61 -7.16 27.42
C SER A 313 -3.79 -7.33 26.47
N VAL A 314 -3.55 -7.46 25.16
CA VAL A 314 -4.61 -7.55 24.16
C VAL A 314 -5.42 -8.83 24.32
N THR A 315 -6.73 -8.67 24.48
CA THR A 315 -7.68 -9.80 24.58
C THR A 315 -8.69 -9.82 23.44
N LYS A 316 -8.84 -8.71 22.70
CA LYS A 316 -9.80 -8.56 21.61
C LYS A 316 -9.18 -7.81 20.44
N ILE A 317 -9.37 -8.32 19.22
CA ILE A 317 -8.84 -7.74 17.99
C ILE A 317 -9.98 -7.61 16.97
N ALA A 318 -10.09 -6.45 16.33
CA ALA A 318 -10.85 -6.29 15.09
C ALA A 318 -9.86 -6.16 13.93
N VAL A 319 -10.05 -6.92 12.85
CA VAL A 319 -9.27 -6.79 11.63
C VAL A 319 -10.15 -6.16 10.56
N LEU A 320 -9.68 -5.05 9.98
CA LEU A 320 -10.42 -4.30 8.98
C LEU A 320 -9.84 -4.54 7.59
N ASP A 321 -10.65 -5.16 6.73
CA ASP A 321 -10.31 -5.43 5.34
C ASP A 321 -11.04 -4.45 4.42
N ARG A 322 -10.29 -3.80 3.53
CA ARG A 322 -10.83 -2.91 2.50
C ARG A 322 -11.14 -3.68 1.22
N THR A 323 -11.74 -4.86 1.34
CA THR A 323 -12.12 -5.73 0.21
C THR A 323 -13.31 -6.60 0.58
N LYS A 324 -13.84 -7.37 -0.37
CA LYS A 324 -14.82 -8.42 -0.13
C LYS A 324 -14.49 -9.62 -0.98
N GLU A 325 -14.37 -10.79 -0.35
CA GLU A 325 -14.26 -12.09 -1.02
C GLU A 325 -15.56 -12.88 -0.83
N PRO A 326 -16.53 -12.82 -1.77
CA PRO A 326 -17.81 -13.49 -1.60
C PRO A 326 -17.66 -15.00 -1.41
N GLY A 327 -18.22 -15.53 -0.31
CA GLY A 327 -18.17 -16.96 0.00
C GLY A 327 -16.90 -17.43 0.72
N ALA A 328 -15.91 -16.56 0.90
CA ALA A 328 -14.76 -16.86 1.74
C ALA A 328 -15.16 -16.94 3.23
N THR A 329 -14.37 -17.67 4.01
CA THR A 329 -14.53 -17.79 5.47
C THR A 329 -14.13 -16.52 6.23
N GLY A 330 -13.50 -15.57 5.54
CA GLY A 330 -13.13 -14.25 6.00
C GLY A 330 -12.31 -13.54 4.93
N GLU A 331 -12.10 -12.24 5.10
CA GLU A 331 -11.27 -11.45 4.19
C GLU A 331 -9.76 -11.69 4.43
N PRO A 332 -8.89 -11.33 3.45
CA PRO A 332 -7.50 -11.78 3.44
C PRO A 332 -6.69 -11.40 4.68
N LEU A 333 -6.73 -10.14 5.12
CA LEU A 333 -5.94 -9.70 6.28
C LEU A 333 -6.45 -10.35 7.57
N TYR A 334 -7.77 -10.45 7.73
CA TYR A 334 -8.38 -11.20 8.83
C TYR A 334 -7.90 -12.66 8.89
N LEU A 335 -7.86 -13.35 7.76
CA LEU A 335 -7.40 -14.74 7.69
C LEU A 335 -5.92 -14.88 8.06
N ASP A 336 -5.06 -13.97 7.60
CA ASP A 336 -3.63 -13.99 7.94
C ASP A 336 -3.39 -13.71 9.42
N VAL A 337 -4.12 -12.75 10.00
CA VAL A 337 -4.01 -12.43 11.44
C VAL A 337 -4.47 -13.60 12.29
N ILE A 338 -5.60 -14.26 11.94
CA ILE A 338 -6.06 -15.43 12.68
C ILE A 338 -5.07 -16.58 12.58
N ALA A 339 -4.61 -16.91 11.37
CA ALA A 339 -3.66 -18.00 11.17
C ALA A 339 -2.35 -17.72 11.93
N GLY A 340 -1.82 -16.51 11.82
CA GLY A 340 -0.59 -16.12 12.51
C GLY A 340 -0.70 -16.14 14.03
N LEU A 341 -1.82 -15.67 14.60
CA LEU A 341 -2.06 -15.75 16.04
C LEU A 341 -2.25 -17.20 16.51
N ASN A 342 -2.93 -18.04 15.73
CA ASN A 342 -3.09 -19.45 16.06
C ASN A 342 -1.72 -20.16 16.12
N ASP A 343 -0.89 -19.98 15.09
CA ASP A 343 0.46 -20.54 15.06
C ASP A 343 1.32 -20.03 16.22
N ALA A 344 1.18 -18.74 16.57
CA ALA A 344 1.89 -18.15 17.70
C ALA A 344 1.47 -18.76 19.04
N VAL A 345 0.19 -19.09 19.23
CA VAL A 345 -0.30 -19.78 20.43
C VAL A 345 0.21 -21.21 20.47
N ASP A 346 0.13 -21.94 19.34
CA ASP A 346 0.59 -23.32 19.24
C ASP A 346 2.11 -23.45 19.50
N ASN A 347 2.90 -22.46 19.09
CA ASN A 347 4.34 -22.38 19.33
C ASN A 347 4.72 -21.81 20.71
N GLY A 348 3.76 -21.26 21.47
CA GLY A 348 4.00 -20.63 22.77
C GLY A 348 4.55 -19.21 22.75
N ASP A 349 4.57 -18.56 21.58
CA ASP A 349 4.96 -17.15 21.40
C ASP A 349 3.87 -16.16 21.88
N TRP A 350 2.63 -16.64 21.96
CA TRP A 350 1.47 -15.90 22.45
C TRP A 350 0.68 -16.70 23.50
N PRO A 351 0.23 -16.08 24.62
CA PRO A 351 -0.27 -16.84 25.76
C PRO A 351 -1.59 -17.56 25.54
N ALA A 352 -2.52 -16.95 24.77
CA ALA A 352 -3.82 -17.52 24.45
C ALA A 352 -4.44 -16.78 23.26
N MET A 353 -5.32 -17.45 22.52
CA MET A 353 -6.00 -16.85 21.37
C MET A 353 -6.92 -15.70 21.82
N PRO A 354 -6.67 -14.44 21.38
CA PRO A 354 -7.60 -13.35 21.65
C PRO A 354 -8.89 -13.55 20.84
N ARG A 355 -9.96 -12.85 21.24
CA ARG A 355 -11.17 -12.80 20.41
C ARG A 355 -10.89 -11.96 19.18
N VAL A 356 -10.79 -12.59 18.01
CA VAL A 356 -10.58 -11.91 16.73
C VAL A 356 -11.91 -11.85 15.95
N ILE A 357 -12.27 -10.66 15.46
CA ILE A 357 -13.40 -10.45 14.54
C ILE A 357 -12.91 -9.71 13.29
N GLY A 358 -13.39 -10.11 12.11
CA GLY A 358 -13.14 -9.46 10.84
C GLY A 358 -14.29 -8.52 10.46
N GLY A 359 -13.96 -7.39 9.83
CA GLY A 359 -14.93 -6.42 9.34
C GLY A 359 -14.49 -5.81 8.03
N ARG A 360 -15.48 -5.42 7.21
CA ARG A 360 -15.24 -4.73 5.94
C ARG A 360 -15.59 -3.25 6.05
N TYR A 361 -14.78 -2.41 5.43
CA TYR A 361 -14.96 -0.97 5.39
C TYR A 361 -14.51 -0.40 4.05
N GLY A 362 -14.94 0.82 3.72
CA GLY A 362 -14.27 1.64 2.72
C GLY A 362 -14.25 1.12 1.27
N LEU A 363 -15.07 0.12 0.93
CA LEU A 363 -15.18 -0.41 -0.44
C LEU A 363 -15.55 0.72 -1.41
N SER A 364 -14.85 0.82 -2.53
CA SER A 364 -15.09 1.83 -3.56
C SER A 364 -15.11 3.28 -3.01
N SER A 365 -14.10 3.64 -2.20
CA SER A 365 -14.01 4.92 -1.50
C SER A 365 -15.25 5.30 -0.70
N LYS A 366 -16.02 4.32 -0.20
CA LYS A 366 -17.03 4.60 0.83
C LYS A 366 -16.33 5.30 2.01
N ASP A 367 -16.92 6.38 2.52
CA ASP A 367 -16.34 7.13 3.62
C ASP A 367 -16.11 6.23 4.85
N PHE A 368 -14.98 6.45 5.49
CA PHE A 368 -14.62 5.86 6.77
C PHE A 368 -14.10 6.98 7.67
N ASP A 369 -14.89 7.31 8.68
CA ASP A 369 -14.70 8.46 9.55
C ASP A 369 -14.45 8.01 11.01
N PRO A 370 -14.12 8.95 11.93
CA PRO A 370 -13.88 8.61 13.33
C PRO A 370 -15.08 7.98 14.05
N ALA A 371 -16.32 8.33 13.69
CA ALA A 371 -17.51 7.73 14.29
C ALA A 371 -17.63 6.25 13.91
N GLN A 372 -17.32 5.92 12.66
CA GLN A 372 -17.24 4.55 12.16
C GLN A 372 -16.10 3.76 12.82
N ALA A 373 -14.91 4.36 12.96
CA ALA A 373 -13.80 3.73 13.68
C ALA A 373 -14.15 3.46 15.16
N LYS A 374 -14.82 4.41 15.83
CA LYS A 374 -15.32 4.23 17.19
C LYS A 374 -16.35 3.10 17.28
N ALA A 375 -17.26 2.97 16.31
CA ALA A 375 -18.24 1.88 16.27
C ALA A 375 -17.56 0.49 16.27
N VAL A 376 -16.38 0.35 15.65
CA VAL A 376 -15.58 -0.89 15.70
C VAL A 376 -15.06 -1.16 17.12
N PHE A 377 -14.55 -0.14 17.82
CA PHE A 377 -14.11 -0.29 19.21
C PHE A 377 -15.27 -0.57 20.18
N ASP A 378 -16.43 0.04 19.96
CA ASP A 378 -17.64 -0.21 20.72
C ASP A 378 -18.14 -1.66 20.51
N ALA A 379 -18.07 -2.15 19.28
CA ALA A 379 -18.34 -3.55 18.93
C ALA A 379 -17.41 -4.53 19.66
N LEU A 380 -16.11 -4.22 19.76
CA LEU A 380 -15.16 -5.00 20.56
C LEU A 380 -15.49 -4.93 22.06
N LYS A 381 -15.83 -3.74 22.57
CA LYS A 381 -16.18 -3.51 23.98
C LYS A 381 -17.40 -4.33 24.38
N ALA A 382 -18.48 -4.23 23.62
CA ALA A 382 -19.73 -4.95 23.85
C ALA A 382 -19.56 -6.48 23.80
N GLY A 383 -18.62 -6.98 23.00
CA GLY A 383 -18.35 -8.42 22.88
C GLY A 383 -19.44 -9.20 22.11
N THR A 384 -20.44 -8.51 21.57
CA THR A 384 -21.58 -9.10 20.84
C THR A 384 -21.42 -9.06 19.33
N ALA A 385 -20.48 -8.27 18.81
CA ALA A 385 -20.29 -8.10 17.38
C ALA A 385 -19.96 -9.44 16.70
N LYS A 386 -20.69 -9.74 15.63
CA LYS A 386 -20.47 -10.93 14.81
C LYS A 386 -19.20 -10.75 13.99
N ASN A 387 -18.47 -11.85 13.79
CA ASN A 387 -17.45 -11.89 12.76
C ASN A 387 -18.09 -11.61 11.38
N GLY A 388 -17.36 -10.94 10.49
CA GLY A 388 -17.81 -10.59 9.15
C GLY A 388 -18.75 -9.38 9.10
N PHE A 389 -18.59 -8.41 10.01
CA PHE A 389 -19.40 -7.19 10.04
C PHE A 389 -19.06 -6.24 8.88
N THR A 390 -19.88 -5.22 8.69
CA THR A 390 -19.62 -4.08 7.80
C THR A 390 -19.73 -2.76 8.56
N VAL A 391 -19.04 -1.73 8.12
CA VAL A 391 -19.16 -0.36 8.66
C VAL A 391 -19.21 0.65 7.51
N GLY A 392 -20.03 1.70 7.66
CA GLY A 392 -20.25 2.72 6.63
C GLY A 392 -21.45 2.45 5.69
N ILE A 393 -22.27 1.43 5.99
CA ILE A 393 -23.52 1.13 5.28
C ILE A 393 -24.63 0.76 6.27
N ASN A 394 -25.88 0.80 5.81
CA ASN A 394 -27.01 0.15 6.51
C ASN A 394 -27.34 -1.16 5.77
N ASP A 395 -27.03 -2.29 6.37
CA ASP A 395 -27.35 -3.62 5.86
C ASP A 395 -28.59 -4.17 6.58
N ASP A 396 -29.75 -3.78 6.08
CA ASP A 396 -31.07 -4.23 6.55
C ASP A 396 -31.51 -5.58 5.95
N VAL A 397 -30.64 -6.23 5.18
CA VAL A 397 -30.90 -7.54 4.54
C VAL A 397 -30.18 -8.67 5.27
N THR A 398 -28.85 -8.56 5.45
CA THR A 398 -28.04 -9.57 6.13
C THR A 398 -27.61 -9.18 7.54
N HIS A 399 -27.94 -7.95 7.97
CA HIS A 399 -27.72 -7.45 9.34
C HIS A 399 -26.26 -7.56 9.79
N THR A 400 -25.34 -7.25 8.89
CA THR A 400 -23.89 -7.22 9.16
C THR A 400 -23.39 -5.84 9.57
N SER A 401 -24.13 -4.77 9.27
CA SER A 401 -23.67 -3.41 9.53
C SER A 401 -23.66 -3.07 11.03
N LEU A 402 -22.58 -2.44 11.48
CA LEU A 402 -22.50 -1.85 12.82
C LEU A 402 -23.36 -0.58 12.91
N ALA A 403 -23.95 -0.36 14.08
CA ALA A 403 -24.58 0.92 14.39
C ALA A 403 -23.51 1.99 14.60
N VAL A 404 -23.68 3.16 14.00
CA VAL A 404 -22.74 4.28 14.05
C VAL A 404 -23.42 5.48 14.69
N ASP A 405 -22.78 6.06 15.70
CA ASP A 405 -23.19 7.35 16.28
C ASP A 405 -22.57 8.49 15.48
N THR A 406 -23.32 9.03 14.53
CA THR A 406 -22.83 10.08 13.62
C THR A 406 -22.63 11.44 14.30
N SER A 407 -22.93 11.57 15.60
CA SER A 407 -22.64 12.80 16.36
C SER A 407 -21.22 12.85 16.93
N TYR A 408 -20.47 11.75 16.84
CA TYR A 408 -19.10 11.68 17.33
C TYR A 408 -18.13 12.40 16.38
N GLU A 409 -17.45 13.41 16.90
CA GLU A 409 -16.46 14.24 16.19
C GLU A 409 -15.22 14.41 17.07
N ILE A 410 -14.03 14.33 16.47
CA ILE A 410 -12.73 14.43 17.17
C ILE A 410 -11.86 15.57 16.64
N GLU A 411 -12.37 16.35 15.69
CA GLU A 411 -11.60 17.41 15.04
C GLU A 411 -11.27 18.52 16.05
N PRO A 412 -9.99 18.92 16.18
CA PRO A 412 -9.61 20.02 17.08
C PRO A 412 -10.16 21.39 16.63
N ASP A 413 -10.46 22.26 17.60
CA ASP A 413 -10.96 23.63 17.35
C ASP A 413 -9.98 24.50 16.52
N GLU A 414 -8.69 24.18 16.54
CA GLU A 414 -7.64 24.87 15.80
C GLU A 414 -7.59 24.51 14.30
N VAL A 415 -8.29 23.46 13.88
CA VAL A 415 -8.35 23.05 12.47
C VAL A 415 -9.43 23.82 11.72
N VAL A 416 -9.01 24.61 10.74
CA VAL A 416 -9.93 25.34 9.86
C VAL A 416 -10.38 24.41 8.73
N ARG A 417 -11.69 24.18 8.64
CA ARG A 417 -12.31 23.36 7.60
C ARG A 417 -13.15 24.23 6.68
N ALA A 418 -13.08 23.94 5.39
CA ALA A 418 -13.87 24.64 4.37
C ALA A 418 -14.40 23.64 3.34
N VAL A 419 -15.67 23.82 2.96
CA VAL A 419 -16.32 23.05 1.90
C VAL A 419 -16.73 24.03 0.80
N PHE A 420 -16.38 23.69 -0.44
CA PHE A 420 -16.67 24.52 -1.60
C PHE A 420 -17.51 23.71 -2.59
N TYR A 421 -18.68 24.25 -2.93
CA TYR A 421 -19.54 23.72 -3.99
C TYR A 421 -19.30 24.54 -5.25
N GLY A 422 -18.77 23.90 -6.30
CA GLY A 422 -18.52 24.50 -7.60
C GLY A 422 -19.22 23.74 -8.72
N LEU A 423 -19.40 24.39 -9.87
CA LEU A 423 -19.88 23.78 -11.10
C LEU A 423 -18.72 23.18 -11.91
N GLY A 424 -19.00 22.17 -12.74
CA GLY A 424 -18.01 21.63 -13.68
C GLY A 424 -17.36 22.74 -14.52
N ALA A 425 -16.02 22.75 -14.53
CA ALA A 425 -15.19 23.71 -15.26
C ALA A 425 -15.30 25.20 -14.83
N ASP A 426 -15.84 25.52 -13.66
CA ASP A 426 -15.93 26.91 -13.15
C ASP A 426 -14.62 27.45 -12.53
N GLY A 427 -13.61 26.59 -12.37
CA GLY A 427 -12.31 26.92 -11.78
C GLY A 427 -12.20 26.70 -10.26
N THR A 428 -13.28 26.37 -9.54
CA THR A 428 -13.30 26.19 -8.09
C THR A 428 -12.27 25.16 -7.60
N VAL A 429 -12.22 23.99 -8.25
CA VAL A 429 -11.27 22.94 -7.90
C VAL A 429 -9.82 23.38 -8.14
N GLY A 430 -9.55 24.04 -9.26
CA GLY A 430 -8.20 24.54 -9.58
C GLY A 430 -7.75 25.62 -8.59
N ALA A 431 -8.64 26.55 -8.25
CA ALA A 431 -8.38 27.58 -7.25
C ALA A 431 -8.07 26.96 -5.89
N ASN A 432 -8.89 26.02 -5.41
CA ASN A 432 -8.67 25.37 -4.12
C ASN A 432 -7.38 24.52 -4.08
N LYS A 433 -7.02 23.82 -5.16
CA LYS A 433 -5.71 23.15 -5.26
C LYS A 433 -4.55 24.12 -5.11
N ASN A 434 -4.65 25.32 -5.70
CA ASN A 434 -3.63 26.36 -5.54
C ASN A 434 -3.65 26.97 -4.13
N SER A 435 -4.83 27.20 -3.54
CA SER A 435 -4.95 27.70 -2.16
C SER A 435 -4.30 26.75 -1.15
N VAL A 436 -4.52 25.43 -1.27
CA VAL A 436 -3.86 24.42 -0.42
C VAL A 436 -2.34 24.53 -0.53
N LYS A 437 -1.79 24.72 -1.74
CA LYS A 437 -0.35 24.91 -1.95
C LYS A 437 0.17 26.20 -1.31
N ILE A 438 -0.54 27.32 -1.49
CA ILE A 438 -0.17 28.62 -0.91
C ILE A 438 -0.17 28.53 0.63
N ILE A 439 -1.18 27.88 1.23
CA ILE A 439 -1.23 27.71 2.69
C ILE A 439 -0.08 26.81 3.18
N ALA A 440 0.28 25.78 2.41
CA ALA A 440 1.39 24.89 2.75
C ALA A 440 2.78 25.54 2.65
N GLU A 441 2.92 26.70 2.01
CA GLU A 441 4.18 27.46 1.96
C GLU A 441 4.50 28.17 3.29
N ASP A 442 3.48 28.43 4.12
CA ASP A 442 3.66 29.03 5.44
C ASP A 442 4.29 28.02 6.41
N ALA A 443 5.48 28.36 6.92
CA ALA A 443 6.20 27.51 7.86
C ALA A 443 5.35 27.17 9.10
N GLY A 444 5.23 25.86 9.39
CA GLY A 444 4.47 25.36 10.54
C GLY A 444 2.99 25.13 10.27
N ARG A 445 2.48 25.41 9.06
CA ARG A 445 1.12 25.03 8.66
C ARG A 445 1.14 23.71 7.89
N PHE A 446 0.10 22.91 8.12
CA PHE A 446 -0.23 21.75 7.31
C PHE A 446 -1.50 22.07 6.53
N ALA A 447 -1.51 21.71 5.25
CA ALA A 447 -2.68 21.86 4.39
C ALA A 447 -3.01 20.53 3.71
N GLN A 448 -4.30 20.21 3.72
CA GLN A 448 -4.89 19.03 3.08
C GLN A 448 -6.02 19.48 2.15
N GLY A 449 -6.13 18.81 0.99
CA GLY A 449 -7.21 19.04 0.03
C GLY A 449 -7.67 17.74 -0.60
N TYR A 450 -8.97 17.47 -0.51
CA TYR A 450 -9.64 16.35 -1.17
C TYR A 450 -10.76 16.89 -2.05
N PHE A 451 -10.86 16.39 -3.28
CA PHE A 451 -11.75 16.94 -4.30
C PHE A 451 -12.69 15.85 -4.81
N VAL A 452 -13.98 16.05 -4.56
CA VAL A 452 -15.05 15.16 -5.03
C VAL A 452 -15.59 15.72 -6.34
N TYR A 453 -15.62 14.87 -7.36
CA TYR A 453 -16.11 15.22 -8.69
C TYR A 453 -17.43 14.50 -8.97
N ASP A 454 -18.27 15.12 -9.80
CA ASP A 454 -19.45 14.46 -10.35
C ASP A 454 -19.04 13.54 -11.52
N SER A 455 -19.91 12.58 -11.83
CA SER A 455 -19.83 11.70 -12.99
C SER A 455 -20.36 12.32 -14.29
N HIS A 456 -21.03 13.47 -14.21
CA HIS A 456 -21.72 14.15 -15.30
C HIS A 456 -20.83 14.92 -16.28
#